data_AF-A0A023EER1-F1
#
_entry.id   AF-A0A023EER1-F1
#
_cell.length_a   1.000
_cell.length_b   1.000
_cell.length_c   1.000
_cell.angle_alpha   90.00
_cell.angle_beta   90.00
_cell.angle_gamma   90.00
#
_symmetry.space_group_name_H-M   'P 1'
#
loop_
_entity.id
_entity.type
_entity.pdbx_description
1 polymer ?
#
loop_
_entity_poly.entity_id
_entity_poly.type
_entity_poly.pdbx_seq_one_letter_code
_entity_poly.pdbx_strand_id
1 'polypeptide(L)'
;MFKNTLLDVGKLLRQSPSIASVRHASKKTGGSTKNPSDHGRPKHRGWKVQDGHYVSAGTILATQRTPRFHPGLNVGFGKNGTIFALEHGKVYVTCEKLDPNWDHTWVQRIYAGRENQTIYKKFFNVVPVEQHQRFKLIEEV
;
A
#
# COMPACT_ATOMS: atom_id res chain seq x y z
N MET A 1 41.46 -88.89 -27.85
CA MET A 1 40.47 -89.62 -28.67
C MET A 1 39.11 -89.04 -28.34
N PHE A 2 38.51 -88.35 -29.30
CA PHE A 2 37.27 -87.57 -29.16
C PHE A 2 36.05 -88.47 -28.97
N LYS A 3 35.17 -88.16 -28.00
CA LYS A 3 33.71 -88.27 -28.16
C LYS A 3 32.99 -87.20 -27.34
N ASN A 4 32.12 -86.49 -28.06
CA ASN A 4 31.13 -85.50 -27.63
C ASN A 4 30.08 -86.16 -26.72
N THR A 5 29.37 -85.36 -25.93
CA THR A 5 27.93 -85.14 -26.12
C THR A 5 27.42 -84.03 -25.20
N LEU A 6 26.48 -83.28 -25.77
CA LEU A 6 25.85 -82.05 -25.29
C LEU A 6 25.16 -82.17 -23.93
N LEU A 7 25.22 -81.05 -23.23
CA LEU A 7 24.67 -80.76 -21.92
C LEU A 7 23.15 -80.98 -21.87
N ASP A 8 22.74 -81.79 -20.89
CA ASP A 8 21.38 -81.89 -20.36
C ASP A 8 21.04 -80.58 -19.64
N VAL A 9 20.35 -79.67 -20.34
CA VAL A 9 19.88 -78.41 -19.75
C VAL A 9 18.58 -78.71 -18.99
N GLY A 10 18.77 -79.24 -17.79
CA GLY A 10 17.73 -79.45 -16.81
C GLY A 10 16.90 -78.19 -16.56
N LYS A 11 15.58 -78.41 -16.48
CA LYS A 11 14.55 -77.50 -15.97
C LYS A 11 15.08 -76.62 -14.82
N LEU A 12 15.27 -75.34 -15.08
CA LEU A 12 15.35 -74.31 -14.04
C LEU A 12 14.05 -73.50 -14.01
N LEU A 13 13.00 -74.12 -13.47
CA LEU A 13 11.89 -73.35 -12.89
C LEU A 13 12.34 -72.84 -11.52
N ARG A 14 12.88 -71.63 -11.47
CA ARG A 14 12.99 -70.86 -10.23
C ARG A 14 11.93 -69.77 -10.27
N GLN A 15 10.73 -70.10 -9.79
CA GLN A 15 9.71 -69.12 -9.47
C GLN A 15 10.25 -68.23 -8.34
N SER A 16 10.51 -66.96 -8.63
CA SER A 16 10.81 -65.96 -7.61
C SER A 16 9.49 -65.50 -6.95
N PRO A 17 9.34 -65.56 -5.63
CA PRO A 17 8.18 -64.98 -4.98
C PRO A 17 8.34 -63.46 -4.91
N SER A 18 7.35 -62.78 -5.49
CA SER A 18 6.77 -61.48 -5.13
C SER A 18 7.60 -60.49 -4.31
N ILE A 19 7.89 -59.33 -4.91
CA ILE A 19 7.47 -58.04 -4.33
C ILE A 19 6.95 -57.18 -5.48
N ALA A 20 5.67 -57.34 -5.83
CA ALA A 20 4.98 -56.30 -6.58
C ALA A 20 4.86 -55.10 -5.62
N SER A 21 5.68 -54.07 -5.83
CA SER A 21 5.54 -52.79 -5.14
C SER A 21 4.20 -52.17 -5.55
N VAL A 22 3.13 -52.49 -4.81
CA VAL A 22 1.85 -51.81 -4.93
C VAL A 22 2.05 -50.36 -4.50
N ARG A 23 2.13 -49.44 -5.47
CA ARG A 23 1.97 -48.02 -5.19
C ARG A 23 0.48 -47.73 -5.16
N HIS A 24 -0.10 -47.68 -3.97
CA HIS A 24 -1.44 -47.14 -3.79
C HIS A 24 -1.50 -45.73 -4.36
N ALA A 25 -2.63 -45.37 -4.97
CA ALA A 25 -2.89 -44.03 -5.48
C ALA A 25 -2.39 -42.98 -4.48
N SER A 26 -1.46 -42.11 -4.91
CA SER A 26 -1.15 -40.94 -4.10
C SER A 26 -2.47 -40.19 -3.93
N LYS A 27 -2.86 -39.92 -2.69
CA LYS A 27 -4.07 -39.12 -2.45
C LYS A 27 -3.89 -37.84 -3.26
N LYS A 28 -4.69 -37.67 -4.32
CA LYS A 28 -4.83 -36.37 -4.99
C LYS A 28 -5.63 -35.49 -4.04
N THR A 29 -5.01 -35.15 -2.91
CA THR A 29 -5.48 -34.05 -2.08
C THR A 29 -5.09 -32.81 -2.87
N GLY A 30 -5.95 -32.44 -3.82
CA GLY A 30 -5.87 -31.12 -4.43
C GLY A 30 -5.96 -30.14 -3.27
N GLY A 31 -4.85 -29.49 -2.94
CA GLY A 31 -4.85 -28.41 -1.97
C GLY A 31 -5.84 -27.37 -2.48
N SER A 32 -6.95 -27.18 -1.78
CA SER A 32 -7.80 -26.01 -2.00
C SER A 32 -6.90 -24.78 -1.89
N THR A 33 -7.04 -23.85 -2.82
CA THR A 33 -6.35 -22.56 -2.78
C THR A 33 -6.74 -21.86 -1.49
N LYS A 34 -5.94 -22.05 -0.44
CA LYS A 34 -5.98 -21.24 0.78
C LYS A 34 -5.33 -19.89 0.48
N ASN A 35 -5.90 -19.15 -0.48
CA ASN A 35 -5.75 -17.71 -0.50
C ASN A 35 -6.94 -17.20 0.32
N PRO A 36 -6.86 -17.13 1.66
CA PRO A 36 -7.88 -16.45 2.42
C PRO A 36 -7.99 -15.06 1.82
N SER A 37 -9.20 -14.71 1.40
CA SER A 37 -9.46 -13.39 0.88
C SER A 37 -9.23 -12.40 2.01
N ASP A 38 -8.06 -11.78 2.02
CA ASP A 38 -7.64 -10.80 3.02
C ASP A 38 -8.27 -9.43 2.67
N HIS A 39 -9.54 -9.44 2.23
CA HIS A 39 -10.35 -8.25 2.07
C HIS A 39 -10.64 -7.66 3.45
N GLY A 40 -9.62 -6.98 3.98
CA GLY A 40 -9.73 -6.23 5.21
C GLY A 40 -10.87 -5.22 5.12
N ARG A 41 -11.48 -4.93 6.27
CA ARG A 41 -12.53 -3.92 6.39
C ARG A 41 -12.11 -2.61 5.70
N PRO A 42 -13.05 -1.91 5.04
CA PRO A 42 -12.75 -0.66 4.38
C PRO A 42 -12.19 0.35 5.38
N LYS A 43 -11.05 0.97 5.06
CA LYS A 43 -10.34 1.89 5.95
C LYS A 43 -10.90 3.32 5.92
N HIS A 44 -11.99 3.55 5.19
CA HIS A 44 -12.69 4.84 5.02
C HIS A 44 -11.76 6.05 4.75
N ARG A 45 -10.71 5.83 3.94
CA ARG A 45 -9.77 6.86 3.50
C ARG A 45 -10.37 7.69 2.38
N GLY A 46 -10.00 8.97 2.34
CA GLY A 46 -10.43 9.89 1.32
C GLY A 46 -10.59 11.30 1.87
N TRP A 47 -11.29 12.11 1.07
CA TRP A 47 -11.66 13.48 1.40
C TRP A 47 -12.64 13.50 2.57
N LYS A 48 -12.45 14.41 3.54
CA LYS A 48 -13.37 14.68 4.64
C LYS A 48 -14.07 16.03 4.52
N VAL A 49 -13.39 17.08 4.05
CA VAL A 49 -13.95 18.43 3.93
C VAL A 49 -13.71 19.04 2.56
N GLN A 50 -14.77 19.20 1.75
CA GLN A 50 -14.69 19.67 0.35
C GLN A 50 -14.14 21.10 0.21
N ASP A 51 -13.81 21.47 -1.03
CA ASP A 51 -13.40 22.81 -1.39
C ASP A 51 -14.48 23.85 -1.03
N GLY A 52 -14.08 25.02 -0.53
CA GLY A 52 -14.97 26.12 -0.15
C GLY A 52 -15.63 25.98 1.23
N HIS A 53 -15.42 24.89 1.96
CA HIS A 53 -15.97 24.73 3.32
C HIS A 53 -15.16 25.49 4.36
N TYR A 54 -15.84 25.98 5.40
CA TYR A 54 -15.19 26.52 6.60
C TYR A 54 -14.80 25.39 7.55
N VAL A 55 -13.58 25.49 8.09
CA VAL A 55 -13.00 24.55 9.05
C VAL A 55 -12.44 25.27 10.26
N SER A 56 -12.44 24.59 11.41
CA SER A 56 -11.67 25.01 12.58
C SER A 56 -10.26 24.43 12.53
N ALA A 57 -9.34 25.06 13.28
CA ALA A 57 -8.01 24.51 13.51
C ALA A 57 -8.09 23.07 14.05
N GLY A 58 -7.24 22.19 13.54
CA GLY A 58 -7.19 20.76 13.88
C GLY A 58 -8.14 19.87 13.07
N THR A 59 -9.03 20.43 12.24
CA THR A 59 -9.96 19.63 11.43
C THR A 59 -9.21 18.77 10.40
N ILE A 60 -9.57 17.49 10.31
CA ILE A 60 -9.02 16.59 9.30
C ILE A 60 -9.63 16.90 7.93
N LEU A 61 -8.79 17.25 6.95
CA LEU A 61 -9.20 17.59 5.59
C LEU A 61 -9.27 16.36 4.69
N ALA A 62 -8.25 15.51 4.75
CA ALA A 62 -8.18 14.28 3.98
C ALA A 62 -7.31 13.22 4.66
N THR A 63 -7.68 11.95 4.46
CA THR A 63 -6.92 10.78 4.94
C THR A 63 -6.52 9.94 3.75
N GLN A 64 -5.24 9.58 3.66
CA GLN A 64 -4.70 8.88 2.50
C GLN A 64 -3.63 7.87 2.92
N ARG A 65 -3.23 6.97 2.02
CA ARG A 65 -2.12 6.02 2.24
C ARG A 65 -0.86 6.46 1.49
N THR A 66 -1.06 6.88 0.25
CA THR A 66 -0.04 7.50 -0.62
C THR A 66 -0.50 8.93 -0.88
N PRO A 67 0.41 9.93 -0.94
CA PRO A 67 0.02 11.32 -1.11
C PRO A 67 -0.59 11.57 -2.49
N ARG A 68 -1.91 11.61 -2.51
CA ARG A 68 -2.73 12.14 -3.61
C ARG A 68 -2.85 13.66 -3.49
N PHE A 69 -3.01 14.11 -2.26
CA PHE A 69 -3.10 15.51 -1.87
C PHE A 69 -1.85 15.92 -1.08
N HIS A 70 -1.48 17.19 -1.22
CA HIS A 70 -0.32 17.79 -0.55
C HIS A 70 -0.76 18.93 0.37
N PRO A 71 -0.01 19.18 1.45
CA PRO A 71 -0.23 20.33 2.32
C PRO A 71 0.22 21.61 1.61
N GLY A 72 -0.63 22.63 1.62
CA GLY A 72 -0.28 23.98 1.20
C GLY A 72 -0.34 24.95 2.37
N LEU A 73 -0.89 26.15 2.15
CA LEU A 73 -0.98 27.21 3.16
C LEU A 73 -1.82 26.78 4.36
N ASN A 74 -1.29 26.95 5.58
CA ASN A 74 -1.97 26.68 6.86
C ASN A 74 -2.51 25.25 7.00
N VAL A 75 -1.81 24.29 6.41
CA VAL A 75 -2.20 22.88 6.41
C VAL A 75 -1.03 22.01 6.86
N GLY A 76 -1.30 21.14 7.83
CA GLY A 76 -0.34 20.18 8.38
C GLY A 76 -0.39 18.83 7.69
N PHE A 77 0.74 18.10 7.76
CA PHE A 77 0.89 16.75 7.23
C PHE A 77 1.31 15.75 8.32
N GLY A 78 0.44 14.80 8.63
CA GLY A 78 0.69 13.78 9.65
C GLY A 78 1.56 12.62 9.15
N LYS A 79 2.21 11.91 10.07
CA LYS A 79 3.06 10.72 9.79
C LYS A 79 2.36 9.64 8.96
N ASN A 80 1.05 9.47 9.15
CA ASN A 80 0.23 8.47 8.45
C ASN A 80 -0.34 8.97 7.11
N GLY A 81 0.06 10.16 6.67
CA GLY A 81 -0.39 10.80 5.44
C GLY A 81 -1.65 11.66 5.58
N THR A 82 -2.16 11.85 6.80
CA THR A 82 -3.36 12.66 7.05
C THR A 82 -3.07 14.14 6.89
N ILE A 83 -3.98 14.86 6.28
CA ILE A 83 -3.91 16.30 6.08
C ILE A 83 -4.92 16.97 7.02
N PHE A 84 -4.49 17.99 7.75
CA PHE A 84 -5.33 18.69 8.73
C PHE A 84 -5.12 20.20 8.68
N ALA A 85 -6.14 20.97 9.04
CA ALA A 85 -6.08 22.43 9.10
C ALA A 85 -5.27 22.88 10.32
N LEU A 86 -4.36 23.84 10.16
CA LEU A 86 -3.63 24.47 11.26
C LEU A 86 -4.39 25.67 11.82
N GLU A 87 -5.08 26.40 10.95
CA GLU A 87 -5.86 27.58 11.31
C GLU A 87 -7.35 27.38 11.00
N HIS A 88 -8.18 28.26 11.56
CA HIS A 88 -9.60 28.32 11.22
C HIS A 88 -9.76 29.15 9.95
N GLY A 89 -10.55 28.69 8.98
CA GLY A 89 -10.59 29.33 7.68
C GLY A 89 -11.41 28.59 6.65
N LYS A 90 -11.38 29.10 5.42
CA LYS A 90 -12.02 28.48 4.27
C LYS A 90 -11.01 27.62 3.51
N VAL A 91 -11.41 26.39 3.20
CA VAL A 91 -10.58 25.43 2.45
C VAL A 91 -10.59 25.79 0.97
N TYR A 92 -9.40 25.81 0.37
CA TYR A 92 -9.18 25.95 -1.07
C TYR A 92 -8.31 24.81 -1.59
N VAL A 93 -8.73 24.15 -2.65
CA VAL A 93 -7.95 23.10 -3.32
C VAL A 93 -7.43 23.59 -4.66
N THR A 94 -6.12 23.77 -4.75
CA THR A 94 -5.43 24.25 -5.95
C THR A 94 -4.64 23.13 -6.62
N CYS A 95 -4.32 23.30 -7.90
CA CYS A 95 -3.41 22.42 -8.62
C CYS A 95 -2.10 23.16 -8.86
N GLU A 96 -1.07 22.83 -8.09
CA GLU A 96 0.21 23.55 -8.09
C GLU A 96 1.36 22.60 -8.44
N LYS A 97 2.49 23.19 -8.83
CA LYS A 97 3.74 22.46 -9.07
C LYS A 97 4.28 21.93 -7.75
N LEU A 98 4.55 20.63 -7.68
CA LEU A 98 5.19 19.99 -6.54
C LEU A 98 6.71 20.08 -6.72
N ASP A 99 7.37 20.72 -5.76
CA ASP A 99 8.83 20.72 -5.62
C ASP A 99 9.19 19.90 -4.37
N PRO A 100 9.37 18.57 -4.50
CA PRO A 100 9.58 17.72 -3.34
C PRO A 100 11.06 17.70 -2.94
N ASN A 101 11.34 17.50 -1.64
CA ASN A 101 12.70 17.24 -1.18
C ASN A 101 13.12 15.81 -1.55
N TRP A 102 13.97 15.68 -2.58
CA TRP A 102 14.46 14.40 -3.11
C TRP A 102 15.34 13.61 -2.14
N ASP A 103 15.94 14.24 -1.12
CA ASP A 103 16.75 13.55 -0.10
C ASP A 103 15.87 12.77 0.88
N HIS A 104 14.58 13.11 0.97
CA HIS A 104 13.68 12.49 1.91
C HIS A 104 13.26 11.10 1.44
N THR A 105 13.56 10.07 2.23
CA THR A 105 13.29 8.65 1.92
C THR A 105 11.84 8.39 1.49
N TRP A 106 10.87 9.11 2.08
CA TRP A 106 9.46 8.96 1.73
C TRP A 106 9.15 9.49 0.33
N VAL A 107 9.80 10.60 -0.07
CA VAL A 107 9.65 11.19 -1.40
C VAL A 107 10.22 10.25 -2.44
N GLN A 108 11.45 9.75 -2.24
CA GLN A 108 12.08 8.78 -3.14
C GLN A 108 11.17 7.57 -3.36
N ARG A 109 10.62 6.99 -2.28
CA ARG A 109 9.73 5.84 -2.39
C ARG A 109 8.47 6.10 -3.23
N ILE A 110 7.96 7.32 -3.24
CA ILE A 110 6.69 7.66 -3.91
C ILE A 110 6.92 8.19 -5.33
N TYR A 111 8.01 8.93 -5.54
CA TYR A 111 8.27 9.69 -6.77
C TYR A 111 9.51 9.22 -7.53
N ALA A 112 10.19 8.15 -7.10
CA ALA A 112 11.34 7.58 -7.81
C ALA A 112 11.09 7.45 -9.32
N GLY A 113 12.09 7.83 -10.11
CA GLY A 113 12.04 7.78 -11.57
C GLY A 113 11.31 8.97 -12.23
N ARG A 114 10.93 10.00 -11.47
CA ARG A 114 10.28 11.22 -12.00
C ARG A 114 11.04 12.51 -11.70
N GLU A 115 12.33 12.41 -11.40
CA GLU A 115 13.18 13.53 -10.96
C GLU A 115 13.22 14.68 -11.97
N ASN A 116 13.31 14.37 -13.25
CA ASN A 116 13.42 15.35 -14.33
C ASN A 116 12.06 15.81 -14.89
N GLN A 117 10.96 15.52 -14.20
CA GLN A 117 9.60 15.83 -14.66
C GLN A 117 8.94 16.85 -13.74
N THR A 118 8.28 17.85 -14.34
CA THR A 118 7.42 18.76 -13.59
C THR A 118 6.16 18.02 -13.14
N ILE A 119 6.00 17.83 -11.83
CA ILE A 119 4.85 17.13 -11.26
C ILE A 119 3.85 18.16 -10.74
N TYR A 120 2.60 18.07 -11.18
CA TYR A 120 1.50 18.85 -10.60
C TYR A 120 0.70 17.99 -9.62
N LYS A 121 0.32 18.60 -8.48
CA LYS A 121 -0.48 17.95 -7.45
C LYS A 121 -1.55 18.89 -6.91
N LYS A 122 -2.52 18.27 -6.24
CA LYS A 122 -3.58 19.00 -5.53
C LYS A 122 -3.07 19.41 -4.16
N PHE A 123 -3.10 20.70 -3.87
CA PHE A 123 -2.72 21.26 -2.58
C PHE A 123 -3.97 21.68 -1.83
N PHE A 124 -4.02 21.36 -0.54
CA PHE A 124 -5.01 21.92 0.37
C PHE A 124 -4.44 23.18 1.00
N ASN A 125 -5.17 24.27 0.84
CA ASN A 125 -4.89 25.56 1.45
C ASN A 125 -6.05 25.90 2.40
N VAL A 126 -5.75 26.49 3.55
CA VAL A 126 -6.75 27.06 4.45
C VAL A 126 -6.50 28.55 4.52
N VAL A 127 -7.40 29.33 3.91
CA VAL A 127 -7.35 30.79 3.97
C VAL A 127 -8.03 31.22 5.26
N PRO A 128 -7.30 31.83 6.20
CA PRO A 128 -7.84 32.18 7.50
C PRO A 128 -8.92 33.26 7.37
N VAL A 129 -9.88 33.24 8.29
CA VAL A 129 -10.83 34.35 8.42
C VAL A 129 -10.06 35.57 8.94
N GLU A 130 -10.37 36.75 8.42
CA GLU A 130 -9.76 37.98 8.90
C GLU A 130 -9.95 38.14 10.41
N GLN A 131 -8.85 38.38 11.12
CA GLN A 131 -8.90 38.68 12.54
C GLN A 131 -9.62 40.03 12.72
N HIS A 132 -10.59 40.07 13.62
CA HIS A 132 -11.32 41.29 13.91
C HIS A 132 -10.36 42.39 14.42
N GLN A 133 -10.35 43.54 13.76
CA GLN A 133 -9.51 44.70 14.13
C GLN A 133 -10.14 45.56 15.25
N ARG A 134 -10.96 44.96 16.11
CA ARG A 134 -11.51 45.66 17.29
C ARG A 134 -10.56 45.47 18.46
N PHE A 135 -9.96 46.56 18.90
CA PHE A 135 -9.19 46.59 20.14
C PHE A 135 -10.06 47.21 21.23
N LYS A 136 -10.06 46.60 22.41
CA LYS A 136 -10.70 47.17 23.60
C LYS A 136 -9.60 47.71 24.50
N LEU A 137 -9.68 49.01 24.82
CA LEU A 137 -8.84 49.58 25.87
C LEU A 137 -9.27 48.95 27.20
N ILE A 138 -8.30 48.41 27.93
CA ILE A 138 -8.56 47.75 29.23
C ILE A 138 -8.35 48.75 30.35
N GLU A 139 -7.19 49.44 30.37
CA GLU A 139 -6.87 50.48 31.33
C GLU A 139 -6.04 51.57 30.64
N GLU A 140 -6.24 52.81 31.07
CA GLU A 140 -5.41 53.98 30.71
C GLU A 140 -4.48 54.27 31.90
N VAL A 141 -3.20 54.52 31.62
CA VAL A 141 -2.14 54.75 32.63
C VAL A 141 -2.26 56.14 33.23
#